data_AF-A0A945U326-F1
#
_entry.id   AF-A0A945U326-F1
#
_cell.length_a   1.000
_cell.length_b   1.000
_cell.length_c   1.000
_cell.angle_alpha   90.00
_cell.angle_beta   90.00
_cell.angle_gamma   90.00
#
_symmetry.space_group_name_H-M   'P 1'
#
loop_
_entity.id
_entity.type
_entity.pdbx_description
1 polymer ?
#
loop_
_entity_poly.entity_id
_entity_poly.type
_entity_poly.pdbx_seq_one_letter_code
_entity_poly.pdbx_strand_id
1 'polypeptide(L)'
;MPADTHPPDRHIAAAEGQLIDAISSLWQQGWTPSDLITYLAFAHSQIELQLVRHAIAAEHDRSAYGDRISPLWHRQLQDAAIDAGSTRPVLRFIERGGSIEDVVYVSQLLSTLPPFAPVTEPPGEGVLGVVRDPDDDLLGQPTGDPDPDMLRRVRALLAKAESSEYAAEAEAFTEKAQELITLHSLHAMLADVGTEFHGPAAIRLATERPYAKEKFLLIGQVARANRCQAIGHQGFGLVTVIGFQVDLDAVDLLYTSLLVQATRAMHEYGKVTNEWGESTTRSFRKSFLVGFASRIGERLKTAAANATENIANDDNGRLLPALASQDAAVERHTTQLFPRTTKARTIHATDRHGWSAGVAAANAADLGRRKPLTS
;
A
#
# COMPACT_ATOMS: atom_id res chain seq x y z
N MET A 1 48.08 -21.04 -9.30
CA MET A 1 47.34 -21.36 -10.53
C MET A 1 45.93 -20.86 -10.36
N PRO A 2 45.42 -19.97 -11.21
CA PRO A 2 44.01 -19.58 -11.13
C PRO A 2 43.18 -20.79 -11.57
N ALA A 3 42.14 -21.11 -10.80
CA ALA A 3 41.20 -22.18 -11.13
C ALA A 3 40.52 -21.84 -12.46
N ASP A 4 40.70 -22.69 -13.46
CA ASP A 4 39.98 -22.61 -14.75
C ASP A 4 38.48 -22.65 -14.45
N THR A 5 37.86 -21.48 -14.43
CA THR A 5 36.41 -21.34 -14.30
C THR A 5 35.83 -21.69 -15.66
N HIS A 6 34.96 -22.69 -15.71
CA HIS A 6 34.39 -23.18 -16.97
C HIS A 6 33.68 -22.01 -17.69
N PRO A 7 33.76 -21.87 -19.02
CA PRO A 7 33.10 -20.78 -19.76
C PRO A 7 31.62 -20.54 -19.39
N PRO A 8 30.77 -21.56 -19.14
CA PRO A 8 29.40 -21.33 -18.66
C PRO A 8 29.34 -20.68 -17.27
N ASP A 9 30.27 -21.00 -16.36
CA ASP A 9 30.31 -20.39 -15.02
C ASP A 9 30.65 -18.90 -15.09
N ARG A 10 31.50 -18.50 -16.04
CA ARG A 10 31.84 -17.09 -16.25
C ARG A 10 30.65 -16.29 -16.77
N HIS A 11 29.84 -16.86 -17.67
CA HIS A 11 28.66 -16.18 -18.20
C HIS A 11 27.57 -16.05 -17.13
N ILE A 12 27.35 -17.10 -16.34
CA ILE A 12 26.41 -17.08 -15.21
C ILE A 12 26.81 -16.01 -14.19
N ALA A 13 28.09 -15.96 -13.80
CA ALA A 13 28.58 -14.95 -12.86
C ALA A 13 28.46 -13.52 -13.40
N ALA A 14 28.71 -13.31 -14.70
CA ALA A 14 28.54 -12.00 -15.33
C ALA A 14 27.08 -11.56 -15.36
N ALA A 15 26.16 -12.46 -15.73
CA ALA A 15 24.73 -12.18 -15.75
C ALA A 15 24.17 -11.90 -14.34
N GLU A 16 24.65 -12.65 -13.34
CA GLU A 16 24.30 -12.43 -11.93
C GLU A 16 24.79 -11.06 -11.42
N GLY A 17 26.04 -10.69 -11.74
CA GLY A 17 26.57 -9.37 -11.43
C GLY A 17 25.75 -8.25 -12.06
N GLN A 18 25.39 -8.38 -13.35
CA GLN A 18 24.57 -7.41 -14.06
C GLN A 18 23.17 -7.25 -13.43
N LEU A 19 22.54 -8.36 -13.07
CA LEU A 19 21.22 -8.33 -12.43
C LEU A 19 21.27 -7.64 -11.06
N ILE A 20 22.26 -7.99 -10.24
CA ILE A 20 22.43 -7.40 -8.91
C ILE A 20 22.73 -5.89 -9.02
N ASP A 21 23.63 -5.49 -9.91
CA ASP A 21 23.99 -4.09 -10.11
C ASP A 21 22.78 -3.27 -10.61
N ALA A 22 21.92 -3.86 -11.46
CA ALA A 22 20.66 -3.23 -11.89
C ALA A 22 19.68 -3.04 -10.72
N ILE A 23 19.56 -4.03 -9.83
CA ILE A 23 18.73 -3.92 -8.62
C ILE A 23 19.27 -2.84 -7.67
N SER A 24 20.57 -2.84 -7.37
CA SER A 24 21.19 -1.80 -6.53
C SER A 24 20.99 -0.40 -7.10
N SER A 25 21.05 -0.25 -8.43
CA SER A 25 20.76 1.03 -9.09
C SER A 25 19.31 1.47 -8.91
N LEU A 26 18.34 0.56 -8.84
CA LEU A 26 16.93 0.90 -8.64
C LEU A 26 16.66 1.42 -7.23
N TRP A 27 17.36 0.89 -6.22
CA TRP A 27 17.28 1.39 -4.85
C TRP A 27 17.63 2.88 -4.76
N GLN A 28 18.69 3.29 -5.45
CA GLN A 28 19.11 4.69 -5.55
C GLN A 28 18.13 5.56 -6.35
N GLN A 29 17.20 4.95 -7.09
CA GLN A 29 16.15 5.60 -7.86
C GLN A 29 14.79 5.59 -7.15
N GLY A 30 14.75 5.32 -5.85
CA GLY A 30 13.54 5.40 -5.03
C GLY A 30 12.60 4.19 -5.12
N TRP A 31 13.07 3.08 -5.70
CA TRP A 31 12.38 1.80 -5.64
C TRP A 31 12.62 1.10 -4.31
N THR A 32 11.66 0.31 -3.87
CA THR A 32 11.78 -0.58 -2.71
C THR A 32 11.59 -2.04 -3.12
N PRO A 33 12.05 -3.03 -2.33
CA PRO A 33 11.85 -4.45 -2.62
C PRO A 33 10.41 -4.83 -2.95
N SER A 34 9.45 -4.36 -2.16
CA SER A 34 8.03 -4.63 -2.39
C SER A 34 7.51 -4.01 -3.69
N ASP A 35 8.05 -2.86 -4.10
CA ASP A 35 7.64 -2.21 -5.36
C ASP A 35 8.05 -3.02 -6.57
N LEU A 36 9.30 -3.50 -6.55
CA LEU A 36 9.86 -4.30 -7.62
C LEU A 36 9.11 -5.63 -7.76
N ILE A 37 8.84 -6.29 -6.62
CA ILE A 37 8.02 -7.51 -6.56
C ILE A 37 6.62 -7.25 -7.10
N THR A 38 5.97 -6.18 -6.68
CA THR A 38 4.62 -5.80 -7.12
C THR A 38 4.59 -5.52 -8.61
N TYR A 39 5.57 -4.78 -9.13
CA TYR A 39 5.68 -4.47 -10.55
C TYR A 39 5.82 -5.74 -11.40
N LEU A 40 6.71 -6.65 -11.00
CA LEU A 40 6.92 -7.91 -11.72
C LEU A 40 5.68 -8.80 -11.66
N ALA A 41 5.03 -8.91 -10.50
CA ALA A 41 3.75 -9.62 -10.38
C ALA A 41 2.64 -8.99 -11.24
N PHE A 42 2.71 -7.68 -11.48
CA PHE A 42 1.71 -6.93 -12.24
C PHE A 42 1.89 -7.05 -13.77
N ALA A 43 3.13 -7.01 -14.26
CA ALA A 43 3.45 -6.84 -15.67
C ALA A 43 4.16 -8.04 -16.32
N HIS A 44 4.74 -8.93 -15.53
CA HIS A 44 5.70 -9.94 -15.98
C HIS A 44 5.32 -11.36 -15.53
N SER A 45 6.09 -12.35 -15.94
CA SER A 45 5.84 -13.76 -15.65
C SER A 45 6.22 -14.14 -14.21
N GLN A 46 5.64 -15.24 -13.72
CA GLN A 46 6.00 -15.80 -12.41
C GLN A 46 7.46 -16.26 -12.33
N ILE A 47 8.04 -16.65 -13.46
CA ILE A 47 9.44 -17.10 -13.56
C ILE A 47 10.39 -15.92 -13.28
N GLU A 48 10.16 -14.78 -13.95
CA GLU A 48 10.95 -13.55 -13.77
C GLU A 48 10.81 -13.00 -12.34
N LEU A 49 9.60 -13.07 -11.77
CA LEU A 49 9.36 -12.69 -10.38
C LEU A 49 10.21 -13.52 -9.39
N GLN A 50 10.27 -14.83 -9.58
CA GLN A 50 11.05 -15.72 -8.69
C GLN A 50 12.56 -15.49 -8.84
N LEU A 51 13.05 -15.21 -10.04
CA LEU A 51 14.44 -14.80 -10.26
C LEU A 51 14.78 -13.54 -9.45
N VAL A 52 13.94 -12.51 -9.56
CA VAL A 52 14.20 -11.23 -8.89
C VAL A 52 14.08 -11.34 -7.37
N ARG A 53 13.14 -12.12 -6.83
CA ARG A 53 13.07 -12.37 -5.37
C ARG A 53 14.38 -12.93 -4.81
N HIS A 54 14.97 -13.92 -5.49
CA HIS A 54 16.28 -14.45 -5.08
C HIS A 54 17.41 -13.41 -5.28
N ALA A 55 17.35 -12.63 -6.35
CA ALA A 55 18.37 -11.61 -6.63
C ALA A 55 18.33 -10.43 -5.64
N ILE A 56 17.16 -10.04 -5.11
CA ILE A 56 17.03 -9.04 -4.06
C ILE A 56 17.77 -9.49 -2.79
N ALA A 57 17.60 -10.74 -2.37
CA ALA A 57 18.30 -11.27 -1.20
C ALA A 57 19.82 -11.33 -1.44
N ALA A 58 20.25 -11.80 -2.62
CA ALA A 58 21.66 -11.83 -2.98
C ALA A 58 22.29 -10.44 -3.08
N GLU A 59 21.53 -9.44 -3.54
CA GLU A 59 21.96 -8.04 -3.55
C GLU A 59 22.15 -7.51 -2.13
N HIS A 60 21.20 -7.78 -1.23
CA HIS A 60 21.29 -7.39 0.18
C HIS A 60 22.53 -7.99 0.86
N ASP A 61 22.76 -9.30 0.67
CA ASP A 61 23.92 -10.01 1.22
C ASP A 61 25.24 -9.46 0.65
N ARG A 62 25.29 -9.18 -0.66
CA ARG A 62 26.48 -8.65 -1.35
C ARG A 62 26.81 -7.23 -0.92
N SER A 63 25.81 -6.37 -0.80
CA SER A 63 25.98 -4.96 -0.47
C SER A 63 26.30 -4.73 1.01
N ALA A 64 26.04 -5.73 1.87
CA ALA A 64 26.42 -5.73 3.28
C ALA A 64 25.97 -4.46 4.02
N TYR A 65 24.74 -4.01 3.75
CA TYR A 65 24.18 -2.77 4.32
C TYR A 65 24.17 -2.78 5.86
N GLY A 66 24.18 -3.96 6.48
CA GLY A 66 24.19 -4.12 7.94
C GLY A 66 22.97 -3.46 8.57
N ASP A 67 23.20 -2.76 9.70
CA ASP A 67 22.15 -2.03 10.43
C ASP A 67 21.76 -0.68 9.78
N ARG A 68 22.29 -0.35 8.59
CA ARG A 68 22.01 0.91 7.87
C ARG A 68 20.84 0.77 6.89
N ILE A 69 19.78 0.12 7.32
CA ILE A 69 18.55 -0.03 6.56
C ILE A 69 17.38 0.46 7.40
N SER A 70 16.40 1.10 6.77
CA SER A 70 15.20 1.53 7.47
C SER A 70 14.37 0.32 7.95
N PRO A 71 13.55 0.45 9.00
CA PRO A 71 12.66 -0.63 9.43
C PRO A 71 11.74 -1.14 8.31
N LEU A 72 11.30 -0.26 7.40
CA LEU A 72 10.50 -0.62 6.23
C LEU A 72 11.29 -1.55 5.33
N TRP A 73 12.53 -1.18 5.04
CA TRP A 73 13.41 -1.97 4.22
C TRP A 73 13.65 -3.34 4.83
N HIS A 74 13.88 -3.39 6.14
CA HIS A 74 14.05 -4.65 6.87
C HIS A 74 12.84 -5.56 6.74
N ARG A 75 11.63 -5.03 6.99
CA ARG A 75 10.37 -5.78 6.83
C ARG A 75 10.18 -6.30 5.41
N GLN A 76 10.36 -5.43 4.41
CA GLN A 76 10.18 -5.83 3.01
C GLN A 76 11.20 -6.88 2.55
N LEU A 77 12.43 -6.82 3.04
CA LEU A 77 13.43 -7.86 2.79
C LEU A 77 13.05 -9.18 3.44
N GLN A 78 12.53 -9.17 4.67
CA GLN A 78 12.01 -10.38 5.32
C GLN A 78 10.88 -11.01 4.48
N ASP A 79 9.93 -10.21 4.01
CA ASP A 79 8.81 -10.66 3.15
C ASP A 79 9.29 -11.16 1.77
N ALA A 80 10.36 -10.56 1.24
CA ALA A 80 10.96 -10.98 -0.03
C ALA A 80 11.80 -12.27 0.11
N ALA A 81 12.46 -12.45 1.26
CA ALA A 81 13.47 -13.47 1.51
C ALA A 81 12.94 -14.78 2.10
N ILE A 82 11.62 -14.93 2.28
CA ILE A 82 10.98 -16.13 2.86
C ILE A 82 11.46 -17.45 2.20
N ASP A 83 11.93 -17.42 0.94
CA ASP A 83 12.46 -18.58 0.20
C ASP A 83 13.93 -18.44 -0.29
N ALA A 84 14.63 -17.37 0.11
CA ALA A 84 15.93 -16.98 -0.42
C ALA A 84 17.12 -17.70 0.23
N GLY A 85 17.18 -19.02 0.06
CA GLY A 85 18.26 -19.85 0.58
C GLY A 85 19.51 -19.98 -0.31
N SER A 86 19.79 -19.09 -1.28
CA SER A 86 20.92 -19.28 -2.20
C SER A 86 21.76 -18.03 -2.40
N THR A 87 23.06 -18.17 -2.12
CA THR A 87 24.13 -17.20 -2.40
C THR A 87 24.36 -16.97 -3.91
N ARG A 88 23.75 -17.79 -4.78
CA ARG A 88 23.84 -17.72 -6.25
C ARG A 88 22.45 -17.82 -6.89
N PRO A 89 21.70 -16.70 -6.99
CA PRO A 89 20.31 -16.70 -7.47
C PRO A 89 20.19 -17.17 -8.93
N VAL A 90 21.14 -16.81 -9.80
CA VAL A 90 21.05 -17.13 -11.24
C VAL A 90 21.34 -18.61 -11.49
N LEU A 91 22.32 -19.19 -10.81
CA LEU A 91 22.61 -20.61 -10.94
C LEU A 91 21.39 -21.46 -10.54
N ARG A 92 20.78 -21.17 -9.38
CA ARG A 92 19.59 -21.86 -8.90
C ARG A 92 18.41 -21.71 -9.86
N PHE A 93 18.27 -20.53 -10.47
CA PHE A 93 17.23 -20.26 -11.45
C PHE A 93 17.41 -21.13 -12.70
N ILE A 94 18.64 -21.25 -13.21
CA ILE A 94 18.97 -22.10 -14.36
C ILE A 94 18.75 -23.58 -14.04
N GLU A 95 19.18 -24.05 -12.86
CA GLU A 95 18.94 -25.43 -12.41
C GLU A 95 17.46 -25.80 -12.32
N ARG A 96 16.58 -24.81 -12.12
CA ARG A 96 15.12 -24.97 -12.10
C ARG A 96 14.45 -24.80 -13.47
N GLY A 97 15.24 -24.72 -14.55
CA GLY A 97 14.76 -24.65 -15.92
C GLY A 97 14.66 -23.25 -16.51
N GLY A 98 15.18 -22.22 -15.83
CA GLY A 98 15.33 -20.87 -16.38
C GLY A 98 16.49 -20.76 -17.37
N SER A 99 16.49 -19.72 -18.21
CA SER A 99 17.57 -19.44 -19.16
C SER A 99 18.43 -18.25 -18.74
N ILE A 100 19.69 -18.22 -19.17
CA ILE A 100 20.53 -17.02 -19.06
C ILE A 100 19.96 -15.85 -19.87
N GLU A 101 19.22 -16.13 -20.94
CA GLU A 101 18.54 -15.11 -21.74
C GLU A 101 17.47 -14.37 -20.92
N ASP A 102 16.74 -15.07 -20.05
CA ASP A 102 15.75 -14.46 -19.15
C ASP A 102 16.43 -13.52 -18.15
N VAL A 103 17.61 -13.91 -17.65
CA VAL A 103 18.39 -13.10 -16.71
C VAL A 103 18.87 -11.81 -17.36
N VAL A 104 19.37 -11.90 -18.59
CA VAL A 104 19.80 -10.74 -19.38
C VAL A 104 18.59 -9.86 -19.71
N TYR A 105 17.46 -10.45 -20.12
CA TYR A 105 16.22 -9.74 -20.37
C TYR A 105 15.75 -8.94 -19.15
N VAL A 106 15.66 -9.60 -17.98
CA VAL A 106 15.26 -8.97 -16.72
C VAL A 106 16.25 -7.86 -16.34
N SER A 107 17.56 -8.11 -16.43
CA SER A 107 18.57 -7.08 -16.10
C SER A 107 18.41 -5.83 -16.96
N GLN A 108 18.15 -6.01 -18.26
CA GLN A 108 17.91 -4.90 -19.19
C GLN A 108 16.58 -4.19 -18.89
N LEU A 109 15.52 -4.95 -18.60
CA LEU A 109 14.23 -4.41 -18.18
C LEU A 109 14.38 -3.52 -16.95
N LEU A 110 15.03 -4.03 -15.89
CA LEU A 110 15.26 -3.30 -14.65
C LEU A 110 16.04 -2.00 -14.88
N SER A 111 17.06 -2.05 -15.73
CA SER A 111 17.86 -0.87 -16.10
C SER A 111 17.09 0.20 -16.88
N THR A 112 15.90 -0.11 -17.41
CA THR A 112 15.04 0.84 -18.15
C THR A 112 13.89 1.40 -17.33
N LEU A 113 13.72 0.96 -16.09
CA LEU A 113 12.63 1.44 -15.24
C LEU A 113 12.84 2.92 -14.88
N PRO A 114 11.77 3.73 -14.82
CA PRO A 114 11.89 5.12 -14.43
C PRO A 114 12.19 5.25 -12.93
N PRO A 115 12.82 6.35 -12.51
CA PRO A 115 12.93 6.65 -11.09
C PRO A 115 11.57 6.99 -10.49
N PHE A 116 11.41 6.67 -9.21
CA PHE A 116 10.29 7.12 -8.39
C PHE A 116 10.75 8.11 -7.33
N ALA A 117 9.81 8.94 -6.87
CA ALA A 117 10.03 9.72 -5.65
C ALA A 117 10.32 8.74 -4.49
N PRO A 118 11.41 8.89 -3.74
CA PRO A 118 11.73 7.99 -2.64
C PRO A 118 10.64 8.10 -1.55
N VAL A 119 10.15 6.95 -1.11
CA VAL A 119 9.21 6.83 0.04
C VAL A 119 9.93 6.52 1.34
N THR A 120 11.18 6.07 1.25
CA THR A 120 12.06 5.79 2.39
C THR A 120 13.50 6.10 1.96
N GLU A 121 14.39 6.25 2.94
CA GLU A 121 15.83 6.41 2.68
C GLU A 121 16.36 5.16 1.95
N PRO A 122 17.21 5.32 0.92
CA PRO A 122 17.79 4.19 0.24
C PRO A 122 18.70 3.39 1.20
N PRO A 123 18.88 2.08 0.97
CA PRO A 123 19.71 1.24 1.80
C PRO A 123 21.16 1.76 1.81
N GLY A 124 21.79 1.76 2.99
CA GLY A 124 23.16 2.24 3.18
C GLY A 124 23.29 3.73 3.54
N GLU A 125 22.26 4.54 3.28
CA GLU A 125 22.17 5.94 3.72
C GLU A 125 21.41 6.10 5.05
N GLY A 126 20.75 5.04 5.52
CA GLY A 126 19.89 5.04 6.69
C GLY A 126 20.58 5.41 8.01
N VAL A 127 19.93 6.27 8.79
CA VAL A 127 20.28 6.55 10.20
C VAL A 127 19.91 5.34 11.07
N LEU A 128 20.72 5.05 12.10
CA LEU A 128 20.40 4.10 13.18
C LEU A 128 19.11 4.55 13.91
N GLY A 129 17.95 4.26 13.33
CA GLY A 129 16.64 4.42 13.94
C GLY A 129 16.37 3.24 14.85
N VAL A 130 15.88 3.51 16.07
CA VAL A 130 15.46 2.49 17.04
C VAL A 130 14.53 1.51 16.33
N VAL A 131 14.99 0.27 16.10
CA VAL A 131 14.13 -0.83 15.65
C VAL A 131 13.07 -1.00 16.72
N ARG A 132 11.87 -0.47 16.45
CA ARG A 132 10.70 -0.79 17.25
C ARG A 132 10.23 -2.19 16.91
N ASP A 133 9.44 -2.76 17.81
CA ASP A 133 8.75 -4.02 17.53
C ASP A 133 8.05 -3.89 16.16
N PRO A 134 8.25 -4.81 15.21
CA PRO A 134 7.59 -4.76 13.89
C PRO A 134 6.06 -4.66 13.98
N ASP A 135 5.47 -5.04 15.12
CA ASP A 135 4.06 -4.79 15.39
C ASP A 135 3.75 -3.32 15.72
N ASP A 136 4.68 -2.48 16.12
CA ASP A 136 4.42 -1.07 16.46
C ASP A 136 4.68 -0.08 15.29
N ASP A 137 5.45 -0.47 14.27
CA ASP A 137 5.80 0.39 13.10
C ASP A 137 5.48 -0.31 11.76
N LEU A 138 4.23 -0.16 11.29
CA LEU A 138 3.75 -0.84 10.08
C LEU A 138 4.43 -0.36 8.80
N LEU A 139 4.68 0.94 8.72
CA LEU A 139 5.26 1.55 7.53
C LEU A 139 6.78 1.60 7.60
N GLY A 140 7.38 1.24 8.75
CA GLY A 140 8.81 1.12 8.94
C GLY A 140 9.57 2.42 8.65
N GLN A 141 8.90 3.56 8.79
CA GLN A 141 9.44 4.88 8.46
C GLN A 141 9.97 5.55 9.74
N PRO A 142 11.11 6.26 9.67
CA PRO A 142 11.58 7.05 10.80
C PRO A 142 10.55 8.13 11.11
N THR A 143 9.78 7.97 12.19
CA THR A 143 8.73 8.94 12.54
C THR A 143 8.69 9.28 14.03
N GLY A 144 8.50 10.58 14.28
CA GLY A 144 7.91 11.09 15.51
C GLY A 144 6.50 10.52 15.65
N ASP A 145 6.29 9.85 16.76
CA ASP A 145 5.44 8.67 16.88
C ASP A 145 3.91 8.93 16.84
N PRO A 146 3.15 8.21 15.99
CA PRO A 146 1.75 7.86 16.28
C PRO A 146 1.68 7.06 17.60
N ASP A 147 0.63 7.19 18.41
CA ASP A 147 0.50 6.37 19.63
C ASP A 147 0.42 4.86 19.25
N PRO A 148 1.43 4.02 19.55
CA PRO A 148 1.44 2.61 19.14
C PRO A 148 0.26 1.83 19.75
N ASP A 149 -0.26 2.27 20.90
CA ASP A 149 -1.46 1.69 21.49
C ASP A 149 -2.72 1.99 20.67
N MET A 150 -2.78 3.14 19.99
CA MET A 150 -3.89 3.50 19.10
C MET A 150 -3.90 2.57 17.88
N LEU A 151 -2.78 2.41 17.18
CA LEU A 151 -2.69 1.52 16.01
C LEU A 151 -2.98 0.07 16.37
N ARG A 152 -2.51 -0.40 17.54
CA ARG A 152 -2.84 -1.74 18.05
C ARG A 152 -4.35 -1.91 18.28
N ARG A 153 -5.03 -0.89 18.81
CA ARG A 153 -6.49 -0.89 18.99
C ARG A 153 -7.22 -0.89 17.65
N VAL A 154 -6.78 -0.07 16.68
CA VAL A 154 -7.34 -0.08 15.31
C VAL A 154 -7.23 -1.48 14.71
N ARG A 155 -6.05 -2.11 14.77
CA ARG A 155 -5.86 -3.47 14.26
C ARG A 155 -6.73 -4.48 14.98
N ALA A 156 -6.85 -4.40 16.30
CA ALA A 156 -7.72 -5.31 17.05
C ALA A 156 -9.19 -5.17 16.62
N LEU A 157 -9.65 -3.94 16.32
CA LEU A 157 -10.97 -3.70 15.78
C LEU A 157 -11.10 -4.28 14.36
N LEU A 158 -10.16 -3.99 13.45
CA LEU A 158 -10.19 -4.50 12.08
C LEU A 158 -10.08 -6.04 12.02
N ALA A 159 -9.26 -6.65 12.87
CA ALA A 159 -9.16 -8.11 12.97
C ALA A 159 -10.48 -8.73 13.45
N LYS A 160 -11.16 -8.09 14.41
CA LYS A 160 -12.51 -8.53 14.81
C LYS A 160 -13.50 -8.39 13.66
N ALA A 161 -13.40 -7.31 12.89
CA ALA A 161 -14.22 -7.12 11.70
C ALA A 161 -14.00 -8.23 10.67
N GLU A 162 -12.76 -8.63 10.45
CA GLU A 162 -12.41 -9.71 9.54
C GLU A 162 -12.78 -11.10 10.09
N SER A 163 -12.84 -11.29 11.41
CA SER A 163 -13.20 -12.58 12.00
C SER A 163 -14.71 -12.80 12.18
N SER A 164 -15.52 -11.73 12.10
CA SER A 164 -16.95 -11.84 12.36
C SER A 164 -17.70 -12.45 11.17
N GLU A 165 -18.59 -13.40 11.47
CA GLU A 165 -19.54 -13.99 10.52
C GLU A 165 -20.77 -13.09 10.30
N TYR A 166 -20.96 -12.08 11.17
CA TYR A 166 -22.08 -11.16 11.14
C TYR A 166 -21.65 -9.82 10.54
N ALA A 167 -22.17 -9.50 9.36
CA ALA A 167 -21.86 -8.26 8.65
C ALA A 167 -22.02 -7.01 9.53
N ALA A 168 -23.09 -6.95 10.34
CA ALA A 168 -23.37 -5.83 11.24
C ALA A 168 -22.35 -5.67 12.39
N GLU A 169 -21.76 -6.76 12.87
CA GLU A 169 -20.71 -6.70 13.90
C GLU A 169 -19.38 -6.29 13.27
N ALA A 170 -19.05 -6.83 12.09
CA ALA A 170 -17.85 -6.43 11.35
C ALA A 170 -17.82 -4.93 11.03
N GLU A 171 -18.99 -4.41 10.69
CA GLU A 171 -19.28 -2.99 10.54
C GLU A 171 -18.94 -2.19 11.81
N ALA A 172 -19.49 -2.56 12.96
CA ALA A 172 -19.34 -1.78 14.19
C ALA A 172 -17.86 -1.65 14.59
N PHE A 173 -17.07 -2.68 14.33
CA PHE A 173 -15.63 -2.64 14.55
C PHE A 173 -14.89 -1.75 13.55
N THR A 174 -15.23 -1.81 12.26
CA THR A 174 -14.60 -0.95 11.23
C THR A 174 -14.96 0.53 11.46
N GLU A 175 -16.20 0.83 11.84
CA GLU A 175 -16.63 2.17 12.25
C GLU A 175 -15.82 2.67 13.43
N LYS A 176 -15.72 1.86 14.49
CA LYS A 176 -14.99 2.27 15.69
C LYS A 176 -13.52 2.52 15.40
N ALA A 177 -12.93 1.75 14.48
CA ALA A 177 -11.59 1.97 13.99
C ALA A 177 -11.47 3.34 13.29
N GLN A 178 -12.38 3.67 12.37
CA GLN A 178 -12.38 4.96 11.67
C GLN A 178 -12.60 6.16 12.62
N GLU A 179 -13.53 6.05 13.56
CA GLU A 179 -13.77 7.09 14.57
C GLU A 179 -12.51 7.32 15.40
N LEU A 180 -11.88 6.25 15.88
CA LEU A 180 -10.65 6.30 16.68
C LEU A 180 -9.49 6.94 15.89
N ILE A 181 -9.28 6.53 14.63
CA ILE A 181 -8.30 7.13 13.71
C ILE A 181 -8.54 8.63 13.56
N THR A 182 -9.80 9.00 13.28
CA THR A 182 -10.13 10.39 12.98
C THR A 182 -9.92 11.26 14.21
N LEU A 183 -10.42 10.84 15.38
CA LEU A 183 -10.21 11.56 16.64
C LEU A 183 -8.73 11.68 16.98
N HIS A 184 -7.96 10.61 16.83
CA HIS A 184 -6.53 10.63 17.12
C HIS A 184 -5.77 11.58 16.18
N SER A 185 -6.05 11.54 14.89
CA SER A 185 -5.44 12.45 13.91
C SER A 185 -5.76 13.91 14.18
N LEU A 186 -7.03 14.22 14.53
CA LEU A 186 -7.44 15.58 14.89
C LEU A 186 -6.75 16.04 16.19
N HIS A 187 -6.63 15.18 17.20
CA HIS A 187 -5.90 15.51 18.43
C HIS A 187 -4.39 15.69 18.21
N ALA A 188 -3.76 14.80 17.43
CA ALA A 188 -2.34 14.90 17.10
C ALA A 188 -2.04 16.23 16.41
N MET A 189 -2.87 16.63 15.45
CA MET A 189 -2.76 17.93 14.76
C MET A 189 -2.86 19.12 15.71
N LEU A 190 -3.74 19.08 16.72
CA LEU A 190 -3.87 20.15 17.69
C LEU A 190 -2.71 20.19 18.70
N ALA A 191 -2.16 19.03 19.04
CA ALA A 191 -1.00 18.89 19.92
C ALA A 191 0.30 19.35 19.25
N ASP A 192 0.42 19.17 17.92
CA ASP A 192 1.63 19.47 17.15
C ASP A 192 1.85 20.97 16.87
N VAL A 193 0.99 21.84 17.42
CA VAL A 193 1.16 23.30 17.38
C VAL A 193 2.26 23.73 18.35
N GLY A 194 3.52 23.59 17.94
CA GLY A 194 4.70 24.11 18.67
C GLY A 194 5.89 23.14 18.82
N THR A 195 5.80 21.93 18.29
CA THR A 195 6.85 20.89 18.24
C THR A 195 7.60 20.88 16.91
N GLU A 196 8.71 20.14 16.79
CA GLU A 196 9.41 19.92 15.52
C GLU A 196 8.47 19.24 14.51
N PHE A 197 7.79 20.06 13.71
CA PHE A 197 6.80 19.63 12.75
C PHE A 197 7.42 18.66 11.73
N HIS A 198 7.07 17.38 11.82
CA HIS A 198 7.36 16.41 10.77
C HIS A 198 6.38 16.65 9.62
N GLY A 199 6.90 17.14 8.49
CA GLY A 199 6.10 17.41 7.30
C GLY A 199 5.47 16.13 6.71
N PRO A 200 4.61 16.27 5.68
CA PRO A 200 4.01 15.13 4.99
C PRO A 200 5.08 14.14 4.50
N ALA A 201 4.78 12.85 4.63
CA ALA A 201 5.56 11.74 4.12
C ALA A 201 4.80 11.05 2.97
N ALA A 202 5.38 9.96 2.45
CA ALA A 202 4.76 9.17 1.41
C ALA A 202 4.95 7.67 1.64
N ILE A 203 3.92 6.89 1.33
CA ILE A 203 3.96 5.41 1.30
C ILE A 203 3.66 4.90 -0.09
N ARG A 204 4.01 3.64 -0.35
CA ARG A 204 3.66 2.96 -1.59
C ARG A 204 2.79 1.74 -1.33
N LEU A 205 1.65 1.71 -2.02
CA LEU A 205 0.64 0.65 -1.91
C LEU A 205 0.50 -0.08 -3.25
N ALA A 206 0.28 -1.40 -3.16
CA ALA A 206 0.08 -2.26 -4.32
C ALA A 206 -1.37 -2.24 -4.82
N THR A 207 -1.55 -2.28 -6.15
CA THR A 207 -2.82 -2.48 -6.84
C THR A 207 -2.71 -3.67 -7.78
N GLU A 208 -2.70 -4.86 -7.18
CA GLU A 208 -2.50 -6.10 -7.91
C GLU A 208 -3.62 -6.39 -8.91
N ARG A 209 -3.31 -7.14 -9.97
CA ARG A 209 -4.32 -7.69 -10.88
C ARG A 209 -5.05 -8.88 -10.22
N PRO A 210 -6.31 -9.16 -10.61
CA PRO A 210 -7.15 -8.37 -11.52
C PRO A 210 -7.70 -7.09 -10.86
N TYR A 211 -8.28 -6.20 -11.68
CA TYR A 211 -9.01 -5.00 -11.25
C TYR A 211 -8.19 -3.91 -10.53
N ALA A 212 -6.93 -3.75 -10.92
CA ALA A 212 -6.03 -2.76 -10.35
C ALA A 212 -6.57 -1.32 -10.40
N LYS A 213 -7.34 -0.96 -11.44
CA LYS A 213 -7.94 0.38 -11.55
C LYS A 213 -9.02 0.58 -10.48
N GLU A 214 -9.85 -0.43 -10.27
CA GLU A 214 -10.91 -0.40 -9.28
C GLU A 214 -10.34 -0.44 -7.84
N LYS A 215 -9.25 -1.18 -7.63
CA LYS A 215 -8.47 -1.12 -6.38
C LYS A 215 -7.85 0.25 -6.14
N PHE A 216 -7.29 0.89 -7.17
CA PHE A 216 -6.81 2.27 -7.10
C PHE A 216 -7.93 3.26 -6.72
N LEU A 217 -9.14 3.07 -7.25
CA LEU A 217 -10.28 3.88 -6.84
C LEU A 217 -10.55 3.76 -5.34
N LEU A 218 -10.53 2.55 -4.78
CA LEU A 218 -10.70 2.34 -3.35
C LEU A 218 -9.62 3.06 -2.54
N ILE A 219 -8.33 2.92 -2.91
CA ILE A 219 -7.23 3.66 -2.27
C ILE A 219 -7.50 5.16 -2.34
N GLY A 220 -7.89 5.69 -3.50
CA GLY A 220 -8.18 7.12 -3.66
C GLY A 220 -9.33 7.62 -2.78
N GLN A 221 -10.35 6.79 -2.54
CA GLN A 221 -11.45 7.13 -1.63
C GLN A 221 -11.00 7.12 -0.16
N VAL A 222 -10.23 6.11 0.25
CA VAL A 222 -9.69 6.00 1.62
C VAL A 222 -8.68 7.12 1.90
N ALA A 223 -7.76 7.38 0.97
CA ALA A 223 -6.79 8.46 1.06
C ALA A 223 -7.47 9.83 1.23
N ARG A 224 -8.45 10.13 0.37
CA ARG A 224 -9.18 11.40 0.45
C ARG A 224 -9.92 11.59 1.77
N ALA A 225 -10.49 10.52 2.33
CA ALA A 225 -11.19 10.60 3.61
C ALA A 225 -10.24 10.84 4.80
N ASN A 226 -8.98 10.46 4.67
CA ASN A 226 -7.93 10.67 5.66
C ASN A 226 -6.95 11.78 5.22
N ARG A 227 -7.42 12.83 4.53
CA ARG A 227 -6.61 14.02 4.14
C ARG A 227 -5.31 13.71 3.36
N CYS A 228 -5.24 12.56 2.72
CA CYS A 228 -4.10 12.16 1.91
C CYS A 228 -4.38 12.36 0.42
N GLN A 229 -3.31 12.46 -0.38
CA GLN A 229 -3.36 12.46 -1.84
C GLN A 229 -2.78 11.17 -2.40
N ALA A 230 -3.47 10.57 -3.39
CA ALA A 230 -3.04 9.31 -4.01
C ALA A 230 -2.66 9.53 -5.48
N ILE A 231 -1.45 9.08 -5.86
CA ILE A 231 -0.89 9.16 -7.21
C ILE A 231 -0.66 7.73 -7.73
N GLY A 232 -1.40 7.35 -8.78
CA GLY A 232 -1.26 6.03 -9.40
C GLY A 232 -0.16 5.99 -10.46
N HIS A 233 0.71 4.98 -10.39
CA HIS A 233 1.78 4.72 -11.36
C HIS A 233 1.26 3.81 -12.48
N GLN A 234 0.87 4.40 -13.60
CA GLN A 234 0.26 3.65 -14.73
C GLN A 234 1.20 2.57 -15.25
N GLY A 235 0.71 1.33 -15.33
CA GLY A 235 1.50 0.20 -15.82
C GLY A 235 2.33 -0.51 -14.74
N PHE A 236 2.42 0.05 -13.54
CA PHE A 236 3.27 -0.50 -12.48
C PHE A 236 2.52 -1.29 -11.40
N GLY A 237 1.20 -1.10 -11.29
CA GLY A 237 0.44 -1.68 -10.18
C GLY A 237 0.78 -1.05 -8.83
N LEU A 238 1.31 0.18 -8.84
CA LEU A 238 1.74 0.91 -7.64
C LEU A 238 0.95 2.21 -7.49
N VAL A 239 0.74 2.61 -6.24
CA VAL A 239 0.09 3.87 -5.87
C VAL A 239 0.90 4.51 -4.77
N THR A 240 1.36 5.74 -4.97
CA THR A 240 1.98 6.52 -3.91
C THR A 240 0.90 7.34 -3.20
N VAL A 241 0.81 7.19 -1.87
CA VAL A 241 -0.08 7.99 -1.02
C VAL A 241 0.78 8.97 -0.22
N ILE A 242 0.40 10.25 -0.24
CA ILE A 242 1.10 11.36 0.42
C ILE A 242 0.20 11.93 1.51
N GLY A 243 0.72 12.12 2.71
CA GLY A 243 -0.05 12.54 3.88
C GLY A 243 0.80 12.68 5.14
N PHE A 244 0.16 12.99 6.26
CA PHE A 244 0.83 12.91 7.57
C PHE A 244 0.84 11.47 8.08
N GLN A 245 1.83 11.12 8.90
CA GLN A 245 2.09 9.72 9.28
C GLN A 245 0.85 8.99 9.82
N VAL A 246 0.15 9.59 10.79
CA VAL A 246 -1.09 9.05 11.36
C VAL A 246 -2.14 8.73 10.29
N ASP A 247 -2.26 9.61 9.30
CA ASP A 247 -3.20 9.46 8.20
C ASP A 247 -2.73 8.40 7.18
N LEU A 248 -1.42 8.26 6.97
CA LEU A 248 -0.83 7.24 6.10
C LEU A 248 -1.02 5.83 6.68
N ASP A 249 -0.75 5.65 7.98
CA ASP A 249 -0.98 4.39 8.70
C ASP A 249 -2.45 3.97 8.63
N ALA A 250 -3.36 4.94 8.80
CA ALA A 250 -4.79 4.73 8.66
C ALA A 250 -5.17 4.26 7.25
N VAL A 251 -4.61 4.90 6.22
CA VAL A 251 -4.90 4.53 4.82
C VAL A 251 -4.47 3.10 4.53
N ASP A 252 -3.27 2.70 4.96
CA ASP A 252 -2.75 1.34 4.76
C ASP A 252 -3.63 0.28 5.43
N LEU A 253 -3.95 0.48 6.72
CA LEU A 253 -4.78 -0.43 7.51
C LEU A 253 -6.20 -0.56 6.94
N LEU A 254 -6.86 0.57 6.69
CA LEU A 254 -8.22 0.58 6.18
C LEU A 254 -8.29 -0.02 4.78
N TYR A 255 -7.37 0.35 3.89
CA TYR A 255 -7.35 -0.19 2.53
C TYR A 255 -7.20 -1.72 2.54
N THR A 256 -6.26 -2.24 3.32
CA THR A 256 -6.00 -3.68 3.42
C THR A 256 -7.23 -4.41 3.94
N SER A 257 -7.83 -3.94 5.03
CA SER A 257 -9.03 -4.56 5.60
C SER A 257 -10.24 -4.48 4.65
N LEU A 258 -10.49 -3.30 4.06
CA LEU A 258 -11.60 -3.11 3.11
C LEU A 258 -11.43 -3.94 1.83
N LEU A 259 -10.21 -4.18 1.37
CA LEU A 259 -9.96 -5.03 0.20
C LEU A 259 -10.29 -6.49 0.50
N VAL A 260 -9.95 -6.98 1.70
CA VAL A 260 -10.34 -8.31 2.18
C VAL A 260 -11.86 -8.43 2.23
N GLN A 261 -12.55 -7.44 2.83
CA GLN A 261 -14.01 -7.40 2.92
C GLN A 261 -14.66 -7.39 1.53
N ALA A 262 -14.20 -6.53 0.62
CA ALA A 262 -14.72 -6.45 -0.75
C ALA A 262 -14.57 -7.77 -1.51
N THR A 263 -13.43 -8.44 -1.35
CA THR A 263 -13.14 -9.71 -2.02
C THR A 263 -14.04 -10.83 -1.49
N ARG A 264 -14.23 -10.91 -0.17
CA ARG A 264 -15.13 -11.87 0.46
C ARG A 264 -16.58 -11.64 0.04
N ALA A 265 -17.07 -10.41 0.15
CA ALA A 265 -18.43 -10.08 -0.24
C ALA A 265 -18.70 -10.40 -1.72
N MET A 266 -17.77 -10.05 -2.61
CA MET A 266 -17.89 -10.38 -4.03
C MET A 266 -17.95 -11.89 -4.28
N HIS A 267 -17.19 -12.69 -3.52
CA HIS A 267 -17.22 -14.15 -3.62
C HIS A 267 -18.58 -14.72 -3.17
N GLU A 268 -19.17 -14.20 -2.08
CA GLU A 268 -20.50 -14.61 -1.63
C GLU A 268 -21.60 -14.27 -2.65
N TYR A 269 -21.55 -13.09 -3.26
CA TYR A 269 -22.46 -12.76 -4.38
C TYR A 269 -22.26 -13.67 -5.60
N GLY A 270 -21.05 -14.18 -5.82
CA GLY A 270 -20.76 -15.16 -6.88
C GLY A 270 -21.40 -16.53 -6.67
N LYS A 271 -21.74 -16.90 -5.43
CA LYS A 271 -22.47 -18.15 -5.12
C LYS A 271 -23.96 -18.05 -5.44
N VAL A 272 -24.52 -16.83 -5.42
CA VAL A 272 -25.89 -16.54 -5.85
C VAL A 272 -25.86 -16.41 -7.38
N THR A 273 -25.83 -17.56 -8.08
CA THR A 273 -25.95 -17.60 -9.53
C THR A 273 -27.41 -17.51 -9.93
N ASN A 274 -27.78 -16.48 -10.69
CA ASN A 274 -29.03 -16.47 -11.46
C ASN A 274 -28.89 -17.49 -12.61
N GLU A 275 -30.00 -17.93 -13.23
CA GLU A 275 -29.99 -18.91 -14.35
C GLU A 275 -29.02 -18.54 -15.51
N TRP A 276 -28.62 -17.27 -15.61
CA TRP A 276 -27.73 -16.72 -16.63
C TRP A 276 -26.26 -16.49 -16.18
N GLY A 277 -25.89 -16.82 -14.93
CA GLY A 277 -24.50 -16.74 -14.44
C GLY A 277 -23.89 -15.32 -14.28
N GLU A 278 -24.72 -14.28 -14.29
CA GLU A 278 -24.31 -12.86 -14.39
C GLU A 278 -23.33 -12.39 -13.30
N SER A 279 -23.46 -12.90 -12.06
CA SER A 279 -22.62 -12.53 -10.90
C SER A 279 -21.16 -13.02 -10.99
N THR A 280 -20.85 -13.89 -11.96
CA THR A 280 -19.49 -14.41 -12.17
C THR A 280 -18.71 -13.67 -13.27
N THR A 281 -19.38 -12.76 -14.00
CA THR A 281 -18.82 -12.09 -15.16
C THR A 281 -17.76 -11.04 -14.78
N ARG A 282 -16.82 -10.78 -15.70
CA ARG A 282 -15.81 -9.73 -15.52
C ARG A 282 -16.44 -8.34 -15.36
N SER A 283 -17.53 -8.07 -16.09
CA SER A 283 -18.29 -6.82 -16.01
C SER A 283 -18.95 -6.63 -14.65
N PHE A 284 -19.56 -7.69 -14.11
CA PHE A 284 -20.14 -7.68 -12.76
C PHE A 284 -19.08 -7.37 -11.71
N ARG A 285 -17.99 -8.14 -11.65
CA ARG A 285 -16.91 -7.97 -10.64
C ARG A 285 -16.27 -6.58 -10.70
N LYS A 286 -16.06 -6.08 -11.93
CA LYS A 286 -15.58 -4.71 -12.15
C LYS A 286 -16.57 -3.71 -11.55
N SER A 287 -17.83 -3.73 -11.98
CA SER A 287 -18.85 -2.81 -11.47
C SER A 287 -19.05 -2.92 -9.96
N PHE A 288 -18.94 -4.12 -9.40
CA PHE A 288 -18.99 -4.37 -7.96
C PHE A 288 -17.91 -3.58 -7.22
N LEU A 289 -16.65 -3.68 -7.64
CA LEU A 289 -15.56 -2.96 -6.97
C LEU A 289 -15.71 -1.45 -7.10
N VAL A 290 -16.17 -0.95 -8.25
CA VAL A 290 -16.41 0.50 -8.40
C VAL A 290 -17.54 0.96 -7.48
N GLY A 291 -18.66 0.22 -7.41
CA GLY A 291 -19.78 0.53 -6.54
C GLY A 291 -19.41 0.46 -5.05
N PHE A 292 -18.63 -0.55 -4.67
CA PHE A 292 -18.10 -0.72 -3.32
C PHE A 292 -17.21 0.47 -2.94
N ALA A 293 -16.21 0.78 -3.78
CA ALA A 293 -15.28 1.87 -3.52
C ALA A 293 -15.98 3.24 -3.42
N SER A 294 -16.87 3.57 -4.38
CA SER A 294 -17.63 4.82 -4.36
C SER A 294 -18.43 4.98 -3.08
N ARG A 295 -19.10 3.91 -2.64
CA ARG A 295 -19.95 3.96 -1.45
C ARG A 295 -19.13 4.05 -0.15
N ILE A 296 -18.02 3.33 -0.04
CA ILE A 296 -17.07 3.49 1.08
C ILE A 296 -16.57 4.94 1.15
N GLY A 297 -16.20 5.55 0.02
CA GLY A 297 -15.73 6.93 -0.03
C GLY A 297 -16.75 7.94 0.49
N GLU A 298 -18.02 7.81 0.10
CA GLU A 298 -19.10 8.65 0.65
C GLU A 298 -19.19 8.54 2.18
N ARG A 299 -19.10 7.31 2.68
CA ARG A 299 -19.34 6.99 4.09
C ARG A 299 -18.18 7.43 4.97
N LEU A 300 -16.94 7.17 4.56
CA LEU A 300 -15.75 7.68 5.24
C LEU A 300 -15.73 9.21 5.27
N LYS A 301 -16.14 9.87 4.16
CA LYS A 301 -16.26 11.33 4.11
C LYS A 301 -17.29 11.86 5.12
N THR A 302 -18.44 11.20 5.25
CA THR A 302 -19.45 11.56 6.25
C THR A 302 -18.93 11.36 7.68
N ALA A 303 -18.27 10.23 7.97
CA ALA A 303 -17.68 9.98 9.28
C ALA A 303 -16.62 11.03 9.66
N ALA A 304 -15.74 11.38 8.71
CA ALA A 304 -14.74 12.42 8.89
C ALA A 304 -15.36 13.81 9.15
N ALA A 305 -16.42 14.16 8.43
CA ALA A 305 -17.14 15.42 8.63
C ALA A 305 -17.77 15.49 10.03
N ASN A 306 -18.46 14.44 10.47
CA ASN A 306 -19.08 14.39 11.79
C ASN A 306 -18.05 14.51 12.93
N ALA A 307 -16.92 13.81 12.82
CA ALA A 307 -15.85 13.88 13.81
C ALA A 307 -15.21 15.29 13.87
N THR A 308 -15.06 15.93 12.70
CA THR A 308 -14.56 17.30 12.60
C THR A 308 -15.51 18.29 13.26
N GLU A 309 -16.82 18.17 13.01
CA GLU A 309 -17.85 19.01 13.64
C GLU A 309 -17.86 18.85 15.16
N ASN A 310 -17.72 17.63 15.67
CA ASN A 310 -17.69 17.36 17.11
C ASN A 310 -16.52 18.09 17.81
N ILE A 311 -15.31 18.06 17.23
CA ILE A 311 -14.14 18.72 17.84
C ILE A 311 -14.15 20.24 17.58
N ALA A 312 -14.60 20.68 16.41
CA ALA A 312 -14.63 22.11 16.06
C ALA A 312 -15.48 22.94 17.05
N ASN A 313 -16.51 22.35 17.63
CA ASN A 313 -17.34 22.99 18.65
C ASN A 313 -16.59 23.23 19.98
N ASP A 314 -15.55 22.43 20.27
CA ASP A 314 -14.83 22.45 21.54
C ASP A 314 -13.46 23.17 21.45
N ASP A 315 -12.92 23.39 20.25
CA ASP A 315 -11.52 23.82 20.03
C ASP A 315 -11.34 25.33 19.72
N ASN A 316 -12.30 26.18 20.10
CA ASN A 316 -12.23 27.65 19.97
C ASN A 316 -11.81 28.15 18.56
N GLY A 317 -12.11 27.39 17.50
CA GLY A 317 -11.80 27.74 16.11
C GLY A 317 -10.36 27.48 15.64
N ARG A 318 -9.52 26.76 16.39
CA ARG A 318 -8.13 26.43 15.98
C ARG A 318 -8.06 25.29 14.95
N LEU A 319 -9.01 24.35 15.00
CA LEU A 319 -9.03 23.17 14.14
C LEU A 319 -9.10 23.47 12.64
N LEU A 320 -10.01 24.36 12.20
CA LEU A 320 -10.20 24.63 10.78
C LEU A 320 -8.95 25.24 10.11
N PRO A 321 -8.25 26.23 10.71
CA PRO A 321 -6.94 26.67 10.23
C PRO A 321 -5.88 25.56 10.20
N ALA A 322 -5.83 24.69 11.21
CA ALA A 322 -4.87 23.59 11.26
C ALA A 322 -5.10 22.59 10.11
N LEU A 323 -6.36 22.22 9.87
CA LEU A 323 -6.77 21.38 8.74
C LEU A 323 -6.35 22.00 7.40
N ALA A 324 -6.64 23.27 7.19
CA ALA A 324 -6.27 23.97 5.95
C ALA A 324 -4.74 24.03 5.75
N SER A 325 -3.98 24.20 6.84
CA SER A 325 -2.51 24.19 6.81
C SER A 325 -1.95 22.82 6.43
N GLN A 326 -2.51 21.74 7.00
CA GLN A 326 -2.12 20.37 6.66
C GLN A 326 -2.44 20.02 5.20
N ASP A 327 -3.65 20.33 4.73
CA ASP A 327 -4.05 20.12 3.34
C ASP A 327 -3.10 20.84 2.37
N ALA A 328 -2.74 22.09 2.68
CA ALA A 328 -1.78 22.87 1.89
C ALA A 328 -0.34 22.32 1.97
N ALA A 329 0.05 21.70 3.09
CA ALA A 329 1.34 21.03 3.21
C ALA A 329 1.38 19.77 2.33
N VAL A 330 0.33 18.94 2.37
CA VAL A 330 0.22 17.72 1.54
C VAL A 330 0.20 18.07 0.06
N GLU A 331 -0.54 19.11 -0.35
CA GLU A 331 -0.58 19.56 -1.74
C GLU A 331 0.78 20.07 -2.23
N ARG A 332 1.47 20.88 -1.42
CA ARG A 332 2.83 21.34 -1.73
C ARG A 332 3.79 20.16 -1.89
N HIS A 333 3.78 19.22 -0.95
CA HIS A 333 4.67 18.06 -1.00
C HIS A 333 4.35 17.17 -2.20
N THR A 334 3.08 16.95 -2.51
CA THR A 334 2.67 16.20 -3.71
C THR A 334 3.15 16.87 -4.99
N THR A 335 3.04 18.19 -5.10
CA THR A 335 3.51 18.95 -6.28
C THR A 335 5.04 18.90 -6.42
N GLN A 336 5.77 18.87 -5.30
CA GLN A 336 7.23 18.73 -5.28
C GLN A 336 7.67 17.33 -5.76
N LEU A 337 7.06 16.27 -5.23
CA LEU A 337 7.39 14.89 -5.60
C LEU A 337 6.90 14.52 -7.01
N PHE A 338 5.74 15.06 -7.41
CA PHE A 338 5.08 14.72 -8.67
C PHE A 338 4.67 16.00 -9.43
N PRO A 339 5.63 16.73 -10.03
CA PRO A 339 5.35 17.97 -10.76
C PRO A 339 4.53 17.76 -12.03
N ARG A 340 4.47 16.52 -12.53
CA ARG A 340 3.74 16.15 -13.76
C ARG A 340 2.76 15.03 -13.47
N THR A 341 1.57 15.40 -12.99
CA THR A 341 0.45 14.49 -12.81
C THR A 341 -0.66 14.77 -13.80
N THR A 342 -1.41 13.73 -14.17
CA THR A 342 -2.67 13.90 -14.91
C THR A 342 -3.82 13.44 -14.05
N LYS A 343 -5.02 13.99 -14.29
CA LYS A 343 -6.22 13.52 -13.60
C LYS A 343 -6.47 12.05 -13.96
N ALA A 344 -6.77 11.24 -12.95
CA ALA A 344 -7.18 9.88 -13.16
C ALA A 344 -8.42 9.83 -14.08
N ARG A 345 -8.43 8.88 -15.02
CA ARG A 345 -9.61 8.66 -15.86
C ARG A 345 -10.76 8.13 -15.00
N THR A 346 -11.96 8.64 -15.24
CA THR A 346 -13.18 8.13 -14.61
C THR A 346 -13.34 6.64 -14.91
N ILE A 347 -13.58 5.85 -13.87
CA ILE A 347 -13.82 4.42 -14.00
C ILE A 347 -15.32 4.20 -14.07
N HIS A 348 -15.79 3.72 -15.22
CA HIS A 348 -17.20 3.45 -15.44
C HIS A 348 -17.55 2.00 -15.08
N ALA A 349 -18.67 1.86 -14.36
CA ALA A 349 -19.38 0.62 -14.16
C ALA A 349 -20.44 0.46 -15.26
N THR A 350 -20.44 -0.69 -15.91
CA THR A 350 -21.35 -0.99 -17.04
C THR A 350 -22.42 -2.01 -16.68
N ASP A 351 -22.17 -2.80 -15.64
CA ASP A 351 -23.13 -3.73 -15.05
C ASP A 351 -23.84 -3.08 -13.85
N ARG A 352 -25.17 -2.93 -13.94
CA ARG A 352 -25.99 -2.32 -12.89
C ARG A 352 -26.12 -3.22 -11.67
N HIS A 353 -26.29 -4.53 -11.87
CA HIS A 353 -26.43 -5.48 -10.77
C HIS A 353 -25.13 -5.59 -9.98
N GLY A 354 -24.00 -5.67 -10.69
CA GLY A 354 -22.66 -5.62 -10.09
C GLY A 354 -22.48 -4.37 -9.26
N TRP A 355 -22.82 -3.20 -9.81
CA TRP A 355 -22.76 -1.93 -9.07
C TRP A 355 -23.62 -1.95 -7.80
N SER A 356 -24.89 -2.33 -7.91
CA SER A 356 -25.79 -2.37 -6.76
C SER A 356 -25.35 -3.38 -5.70
N ALA A 357 -24.80 -4.53 -6.09
CA ALA A 357 -24.25 -5.52 -5.18
C ALA A 357 -23.00 -4.97 -4.46
N GLY A 358 -22.14 -4.24 -5.17
CA GLY A 358 -21.00 -3.54 -4.58
C GLY A 358 -21.43 -2.46 -3.57
N VAL A 359 -22.43 -1.66 -3.92
CA VAL A 359 -23.02 -0.66 -3.01
C VAL A 359 -23.69 -1.33 -1.81
N ALA A 360 -24.41 -2.43 -2.01
CA ALA A 360 -25.03 -3.19 -0.93
C ALA A 360 -23.98 -3.82 -0.01
N ALA A 361 -22.91 -4.39 -0.57
CA ALA A 361 -21.78 -4.90 0.21
C ALA A 361 -21.08 -3.77 0.98
N ALA A 362 -20.90 -2.60 0.38
CA ALA A 362 -20.36 -1.44 1.08
C ALA A 362 -21.34 -0.87 2.12
N ASN A 363 -22.65 -0.99 1.95
CA ASN A 363 -23.64 -0.63 2.97
C ASN A 363 -23.77 -1.69 4.07
N ALA A 364 -23.46 -2.94 3.79
CA ALA A 364 -23.36 -3.99 4.80
C ALA A 364 -22.03 -3.92 5.55
N ALA A 365 -21.00 -3.37 4.91
CA ALA A 365 -19.75 -2.93 5.53
C ALA A 365 -19.94 -1.55 6.14
N ASP A 366 -20.93 -1.34 7.03
CA ASP A 366 -21.30 0.00 7.50
C ASP A 366 -20.28 0.64 8.51
N LEU A 367 -20.31 1.97 8.67
CA LEU A 367 -19.26 2.95 9.07
C LEU A 367 -19.97 4.13 9.80
N GLY A 368 -21.15 3.86 10.36
CA GLY A 368 -21.84 4.75 11.27
C GLY A 368 -23.08 5.48 10.79
N ARG A 369 -24.21 5.07 11.38
CA ARG A 369 -25.28 5.99 11.80
C ARG A 369 -25.50 5.87 13.30
N ARG A 370 -25.02 6.85 14.07
CA ARG A 370 -25.47 7.06 15.44
C ARG A 370 -26.91 7.59 15.39
N LYS A 371 -27.88 6.85 15.94
CA LYS A 371 -29.23 7.37 16.20
C LYS A 371 -29.10 8.56 17.17
N PRO A 372 -29.77 9.71 16.92
CA PRO A 372 -29.90 10.72 17.94
C PRO A 372 -30.65 10.10 19.13
N LEU A 373 -30.12 10.27 20.33
CA LEU A 373 -30.81 9.93 21.56
C LEU A 373 -32.09 10.78 21.62
N THR A 374 -33.23 10.17 21.35
CA THR A 374 -34.53 10.75 21.70
C THR A 374 -34.73 10.56 23.19
N SER A 375 -34.77 11.70 23.88
CA SER A 375 -35.31 12.02 25.22
C SER A 375 -35.54 10.90 26.22
#